data_AF-A0A9Q1BMR0-F1
#
_entry.id   AF-A0A9Q1BMR0-F1
#
_cell.length_a   1.000
_cell.length_b   1.000
_cell.length_c   1.000
_cell.angle_alpha   90.00
_cell.angle_beta   90.00
_cell.angle_gamma   90.00
#
_symmetry.space_group_name_H-M   'P 1'
#
loop_
_entity.id
_entity.type
_entity.pdbx_description
1 polymer ?
#
loop_
_entity_poly.entity_id
_entity_poly.type
_entity_poly.pdbx_seq_one_letter_code
_entity_poly.pdbx_strand_id
1 'polypeptide(L)'
;MADKKTPPFVKVLYEKNDFTSFLEVLEKKTGLQREYLVAGFATIILLTLLFGYGTQFVTTVVGLAYPSYETIRLAKSRSDAQAIQWSVYWVVFGFFSLLECCVDTIIKFFPFYYVTKVLLLAWCMAPIEANGCNILYKNVFSKLMGKKD
;
A
#
# COMPACT_ATOMS: atom_id res chain seq x y z
N MET A 1 -2.03 6.77 36.37
CA MET A 1 -1.25 5.55 36.70
C MET A 1 -1.53 4.56 35.59
N ALA A 2 -0.63 4.10 34.72
CA ALA A 2 0.82 4.11 34.71
C ALA A 2 1.33 4.30 33.27
N ASP A 3 2.33 5.16 33.13
CA ASP A 3 3.27 5.19 32.02
C ASP A 3 4.11 3.89 32.06
N LYS A 4 3.86 2.96 31.13
CA LYS A 4 4.70 1.78 30.90
C LYS A 4 4.46 1.21 29.50
N LYS A 5 5.41 1.48 28.60
CA LYS A 5 5.57 0.87 27.26
C LYS A 5 4.34 0.92 26.34
N THR A 6 3.91 2.11 25.95
CA THR A 6 3.13 2.22 24.70
C THR A 6 4.01 1.76 23.53
N PRO A 7 3.60 0.74 22.78
CA PRO A 7 4.40 0.21 21.67
C PRO A 7 4.57 1.27 20.57
N PRO A 8 5.64 1.20 19.76
CA PRO A 8 6.02 2.26 18.83
C PRO A 8 4.87 2.69 17.90
N PHE A 9 4.04 1.74 17.46
CA PHE A 9 2.90 2.01 16.59
C PHE A 9 1.84 2.91 17.24
N VAL A 10 1.63 2.83 18.56
CA VAL A 10 0.65 3.67 19.26
C VAL A 10 1.10 5.13 19.22
N LYS A 11 2.41 5.39 19.38
CA LYS A 11 2.93 6.76 19.31
C LYS A 11 2.70 7.40 17.94
N VAL A 12 2.82 6.62 16.86
CA VAL A 12 2.54 7.05 15.48
C VAL A 12 1.07 7.41 15.27
N LEU A 13 0.14 6.73 15.98
CA LEU A 13 -1.30 7.02 15.90
C LEU A 13 -1.72 8.35 16.55
N TYR A 14 -0.87 8.92 17.40
CA TYR A 14 -1.09 10.22 18.03
C TYR A 14 -0.19 11.32 17.48
N GLU A 15 0.67 11.01 16.49
CA GLU A 15 1.53 11.98 15.83
C GLU A 15 0.72 12.88 14.90
N LYS A 16 0.82 14.20 15.04
CA LYS A 16 0.00 15.17 14.28
C LYS A 16 0.22 15.02 12.77
N ASN A 17 -0.74 14.39 12.09
CA ASN A 17 -0.83 14.24 10.64
C ASN A 17 -2.29 14.35 10.18
N ASP A 18 -2.52 14.48 8.87
CA ASP A 18 -3.87 14.51 8.29
C ASP A 18 -4.66 13.23 8.61
N PHE A 19 -3.95 12.09 8.62
CA PHE A 19 -4.52 10.79 8.98
C PHE A 19 -4.94 10.71 10.45
N THR A 20 -4.12 11.22 11.37
CA THR A 20 -4.47 11.21 12.80
C THR A 20 -5.59 12.18 13.09
N SER A 21 -5.67 13.32 12.38
CA SER A 21 -6.78 14.28 12.45
C SER A 21 -8.12 13.62 12.11
N PHE A 22 -8.13 12.77 11.07
CA PHE A 22 -9.28 11.94 10.73
C PHE A 22 -9.60 10.90 11.83
N LEU A 23 -8.58 10.23 12.38
CA LEU A 23 -8.77 9.31 13.50
C LEU A 23 -9.34 10.01 14.75
N GLU A 24 -8.98 11.27 15.03
CA GLU A 24 -9.57 12.01 16.17
C GLU A 24 -11.05 12.31 15.95
N VAL A 25 -11.46 12.61 14.71
CA VAL A 25 -12.87 12.82 14.37
C VAL A 25 -13.66 11.52 14.56
N LEU A 26 -13.08 10.38 14.16
CA LEU A 26 -13.69 9.07 14.36
C LEU A 26 -13.77 8.68 15.83
N GLU A 27 -12.71 8.91 16.60
CA GLU A 27 -12.68 8.72 18.05
C GLU A 27 -13.75 9.58 18.74
N LYS A 28 -13.86 10.87 18.37
CA LYS A 28 -14.89 11.77 18.94
C LYS A 28 -16.32 11.36 18.60
N LYS A 29 -16.55 10.75 17.43
CA LYS A 29 -17.89 10.30 17.02
C LYS A 29 -18.28 8.94 17.59
N THR A 30 -17.33 8.03 17.71
CA THR A 30 -17.59 6.63 18.12
C THR A 30 -17.34 6.39 19.60
N GLY A 31 -16.55 7.23 20.26
CA GLY A 31 -16.12 7.06 21.65
C GLY A 31 -15.08 5.95 21.84
N LEU A 32 -14.59 5.34 20.76
CA LEU A 32 -13.60 4.25 20.80
C LEU A 32 -12.18 4.79 20.64
N GLN A 33 -11.22 4.19 21.37
CA GLN A 33 -9.81 4.57 21.26
C GLN A 33 -9.25 4.24 19.87
N ARG A 34 -8.28 5.05 19.41
CA ARG A 34 -7.71 4.97 18.06
C ARG A 34 -7.06 3.62 17.78
N GLU A 35 -6.47 2.96 18.78
CA GLU A 35 -5.85 1.65 18.61
C GLU A 35 -6.87 0.59 18.22
N TYR A 36 -8.03 0.57 18.88
CA TYR A 36 -9.10 -0.38 18.57
C TYR A 36 -9.77 -0.09 17.23
N LEU A 37 -9.89 1.19 16.85
CA LEU A 37 -10.38 1.56 15.51
C LEU A 37 -9.45 1.02 14.42
N VAL A 38 -8.14 1.27 14.55
CA VAL A 38 -7.15 0.83 13.55
C VAL A 38 -7.05 -0.70 13.53
N ALA A 39 -7.02 -1.36 14.69
CA ALA A 39 -7.02 -2.81 14.78
C ALA A 39 -8.30 -3.42 14.20
N GLY A 40 -9.45 -2.81 14.43
CA GLY A 40 -10.74 -3.20 13.87
C GLY A 40 -10.75 -3.10 12.34
N PHE A 41 -10.33 -1.96 11.79
CA PHE A 41 -10.20 -1.79 10.34
C PHE A 41 -9.21 -2.79 9.72
N ALA A 42 -8.05 -3.00 10.35
CA ALA A 42 -7.06 -3.96 9.88
C ALA A 42 -7.61 -5.40 9.90
N THR A 43 -8.37 -5.76 10.95
CA THR A 43 -9.01 -7.07 11.07
C THR A 43 -10.10 -7.24 10.03
N ILE A 44 -10.92 -6.22 9.79
CA ILE A 44 -11.96 -6.23 8.74
C ILE A 44 -11.31 -6.39 7.36
N ILE A 45 -10.22 -5.67 7.07
CA ILE A 45 -9.47 -5.81 5.83
C ILE A 45 -8.93 -7.24 5.69
N LEU A 46 -8.32 -7.79 6.73
CA LEU A 46 -7.80 -9.16 6.72
C LEU A 46 -8.91 -10.19 6.47
N LEU A 47 -10.05 -10.06 7.15
CA LEU A 47 -11.21 -10.93 6.95
C LEU A 47 -11.77 -10.79 5.53
N THR A 48 -11.90 -9.57 5.02
CA THR A 48 -12.30 -9.30 3.63
C THR A 48 -11.37 -10.03 2.65
N LEU A 49 -10.06 -9.97 2.87
CA LEU A 49 -9.03 -10.65 2.07
C LEU A 49 -9.11 -12.18 2.14
N LEU A 50 -9.47 -12.74 3.29
CA LEU A 50 -9.58 -14.20 3.49
C LEU A 50 -10.89 -14.79 2.96
N PHE A 51 -11.99 -14.06 3.09
CA PHE A 51 -13.32 -14.51 2.67
C PHE A 51 -13.66 -14.15 1.21
N GLY A 52 -12.84 -13.36 0.52
CA GLY A 52 -12.96 -13.10 -0.91
C GLY A 52 -14.05 -12.09 -1.32
N TYR A 53 -14.85 -11.60 -0.38
CA TYR A 53 -15.88 -10.59 -0.66
C TYR A 53 -15.26 -9.20 -0.69
N GLY A 54 -15.36 -8.47 -1.81
CA GLY A 54 -14.90 -7.07 -1.90
C GLY A 54 -13.38 -6.88 -1.91
N THR A 55 -12.60 -7.95 -2.03
CA THR A 55 -11.13 -7.92 -2.08
C THR A 55 -10.61 -7.01 -3.18
N GLN A 56 -11.16 -7.16 -4.39
CA GLN A 56 -10.77 -6.35 -5.54
C GLN A 56 -10.96 -4.85 -5.30
N PHE A 57 -12.05 -4.45 -4.62
CA PHE A 57 -12.27 -3.05 -4.27
C PHE A 57 -11.23 -2.55 -3.26
N VAL A 58 -11.02 -3.28 -2.16
CA VAL A 58 -10.07 -2.90 -1.10
C VAL A 58 -8.64 -2.83 -1.65
N THR A 59 -8.18 -3.85 -2.39
CA THR A 59 -6.83 -3.87 -2.95
C THR A 59 -6.61 -2.79 -3.99
N THR A 60 -7.65 -2.45 -4.77
CA THR A 60 -7.58 -1.36 -5.75
C THR A 60 -7.50 -0.01 -5.07
N VAL A 61 -8.33 0.24 -4.05
CA VAL A 61 -8.27 1.50 -3.28
C VAL A 61 -6.91 1.66 -2.61
N VAL A 62 -6.38 0.61 -1.95
CA VAL A 62 -5.06 0.67 -1.31
C VAL A 62 -3.94 0.85 -2.36
N GLY A 63 -4.01 0.12 -3.48
CA GLY A 63 -3.05 0.20 -4.57
C GLY A 63 -3.09 1.51 -5.37
N LEU A 64 -4.17 2.28 -5.26
CA LEU A 64 -4.32 3.58 -5.93
C LEU A 64 -4.09 4.76 -4.99
N ALA A 65 -4.70 4.75 -3.80
CA ALA A 65 -4.82 5.93 -2.96
C ALA A 65 -3.46 6.42 -2.43
N TYR A 66 -2.62 5.51 -1.91
CA TYR A 66 -1.31 5.90 -1.39
C TYR A 66 -0.33 6.33 -2.51
N PRO A 67 -0.13 5.54 -3.58
CA PRO A 67 0.75 5.93 -4.68
C PRO A 67 0.32 7.18 -5.43
N SER A 68 -0.99 7.42 -5.57
CA SER A 68 -1.48 8.63 -6.24
C SER A 68 -1.17 9.89 -5.44
N TYR A 69 -1.31 9.85 -4.11
CA TYR A 69 -0.90 10.95 -3.24
C TYR A 69 0.60 11.24 -3.37
N GLU A 70 1.45 10.22 -3.27
CA GLU A 70 2.91 10.39 -3.38
C GLU A 70 3.33 10.83 -4.80
N THR A 71 2.68 10.33 -5.85
CA THR A 71 2.91 10.77 -7.22
C THR A 71 2.63 12.28 -7.38
N ILE A 72 1.52 12.79 -6.83
CA ILE A 72 1.17 14.22 -6.88
C ILE A 72 2.15 15.06 -6.05
N ARG A 73 2.55 14.55 -4.87
CA ARG A 73 3.56 15.19 -4.03
C ARG A 73 4.89 15.34 -4.76
N LEU A 74 5.32 14.30 -5.47
CA LEU A 74 6.57 14.29 -6.21
C LEU A 74 6.53 15.13 -7.50
N ALA A 75 5.37 15.20 -8.15
CA ALA A 75 5.16 16.11 -9.27
C ALA A 75 5.43 17.57 -8.87
N LYS A 76 5.16 17.94 -7.61
CA LYS A 76 5.47 19.27 -7.07
C LYS A 76 6.95 19.44 -6.70
N SER A 77 7.62 18.37 -6.24
CA SER A 77 9.01 18.44 -5.77
C SER A 77 10.07 18.18 -6.85
N ARG A 78 9.68 17.89 -8.10
CA ARG A 78 10.56 17.67 -9.28
C ARG A 78 11.73 16.71 -9.03
N SER A 79 11.46 15.56 -8.39
CA SER A 79 12.47 14.51 -8.21
C SER A 79 12.35 13.43 -9.28
N ASP A 80 13.25 13.47 -10.27
CA ASP A 80 13.19 12.57 -11.44
C ASP A 80 13.39 11.09 -11.08
N ALA A 81 14.30 10.79 -10.14
CA ALA A 81 14.56 9.41 -9.72
C ALA A 81 13.35 8.77 -9.01
N GLN A 82 12.66 9.53 -8.16
CA GLN A 82 11.45 9.07 -7.48
C GLN A 82 10.28 8.97 -8.46
N ALA A 83 10.15 9.92 -9.40
CA ALA A 83 9.12 9.86 -10.45
C ALA A 83 9.22 8.57 -11.27
N ILE A 84 10.44 8.15 -11.65
CA ILE A 84 10.69 6.89 -12.35
C ILE A 84 10.24 5.69 -11.51
N GLN A 85 10.51 5.68 -10.20
CA GLN A 85 10.09 4.59 -9.32
C GLN A 85 8.56 4.43 -9.30
N TRP A 86 7.81 5.54 -9.22
CA TRP A 86 6.35 5.49 -9.28
C TRP A 86 5.84 5.07 -10.66
N SER A 87 6.47 5.48 -11.75
CA SER A 87 6.12 4.98 -13.09
C SER A 87 6.30 3.46 -13.20
N VAL A 88 7.39 2.90 -12.65
CA VAL A 88 7.60 1.45 -12.61
C VAL A 88 6.54 0.77 -11.74
N TYR A 89 6.20 1.35 -10.59
CA TYR A 89 5.09 0.88 -9.76
C TYR A 89 3.77 0.79 -10.55
N TRP A 90 3.43 1.83 -11.32
CA TRP A 90 2.21 1.85 -12.13
C TRP A 90 2.19 0.76 -13.21
N VAL A 91 3.33 0.44 -13.82
CA VAL A 91 3.43 -0.68 -14.76
C VAL A 91 3.20 -2.03 -14.07
N VAL A 92 3.79 -2.24 -12.89
CA VAL A 92 3.59 -3.46 -12.09
C VAL A 92 2.13 -3.59 -11.66
N PHE A 93 1.54 -2.52 -11.16
CA PHE A 93 0.13 -2.48 -10.78
C PHE A 93 -0.80 -2.78 -11.96
N GLY A 94 -0.51 -2.19 -13.13
CA GLY A 94 -1.25 -2.46 -14.37
C GLY A 94 -1.16 -3.93 -14.81
N PHE A 95 0.05 -4.51 -14.77
CA PHE A 95 0.26 -5.92 -15.11
C PHE A 95 -0.53 -6.86 -14.20
N PHE A 96 -0.48 -6.67 -12.88
CA PHE A 96 -1.26 -7.47 -11.93
C PHE A 96 -2.77 -7.28 -12.10
N SER A 97 -3.22 -6.07 -12.44
CA SER A 97 -4.64 -5.78 -12.69
C SER A 97 -5.13 -6.48 -13.96
N LEU A 98 -4.31 -6.50 -15.03
CA LEU A 98 -4.63 -7.23 -16.26
C LEU A 98 -4.65 -8.74 -16.05
N LEU A 99 -3.64 -9.28 -15.35
CA LEU A 99 -3.62 -10.70 -14.99
C LEU A 99 -4.86 -11.08 -14.20
N GLU A 100 -5.25 -10.26 -13.22
CA GLU A 100 -6.47 -10.51 -12.43
C GLU A 100 -7.72 -10.55 -13.31
N CYS A 101 -7.86 -9.63 -14.27
CA CYS A 101 -8.96 -9.71 -15.25
C CYS A 101 -8.94 -11.01 -16.07
N CYS A 102 -7.76 -11.53 -16.41
CA CYS A 102 -7.63 -12.75 -17.21
C CYS A 102 -7.86 -14.05 -16.43
N VAL A 103 -7.54 -14.07 -15.12
CA VAL A 103 -7.57 -15.30 -14.29
C VAL A 103 -8.45 -15.18 -13.05
N ASP A 104 -9.41 -14.25 -13.02
CA ASP A 104 -10.33 -14.00 -11.90
C ASP A 104 -10.98 -15.29 -11.35
N THR A 105 -11.43 -16.19 -12.24
CA THR A 105 -12.05 -17.46 -11.86
C THR A 105 -11.07 -18.42 -11.18
N ILE A 106 -9.80 -18.43 -11.59
CA ILE A 106 -8.75 -19.31 -11.04
C ILE A 106 -8.24 -18.75 -9.71
N ILE A 107 -8.09 -17.43 -9.62
CA ILE A 107 -7.62 -16.72 -8.42
C ILE A 107 -8.58 -16.89 -7.24
N LYS A 108 -9.91 -16.88 -7.49
CA LYS A 108 -10.92 -17.11 -6.46
C LYS A 108 -10.78 -18.48 -5.77
N PHE A 109 -10.15 -19.44 -6.44
CA PHE A 109 -9.88 -20.77 -5.88
C PHE A 109 -8.68 -20.77 -4.92
N PHE A 110 -7.84 -19.74 -4.94
CA PHE A 110 -6.62 -19.64 -4.13
C PHE A 110 -6.71 -18.52 -3.07
N PRO A 111 -7.00 -18.84 -1.80
CA PRO A 111 -7.35 -17.86 -0.77
C PRO A 111 -6.19 -16.92 -0.32
N PHE A 112 -4.95 -17.18 -0.75
CA PHE A 112 -3.78 -16.37 -0.36
C PHE A 112 -3.23 -15.45 -1.46
N TYR A 113 -3.87 -15.41 -2.64
CA TYR A 113 -3.40 -14.60 -3.76
C TYR A 113 -3.46 -13.10 -3.42
N TYR A 114 -4.58 -12.63 -2.88
CA TYR A 114 -4.80 -11.21 -2.56
C TYR A 114 -3.85 -10.69 -1.48
N VAL A 115 -3.53 -11.51 -0.49
CA VAL A 115 -2.53 -11.18 0.54
C VAL A 115 -1.15 -11.02 -0.11
N THR A 116 -0.76 -11.97 -0.97
CA THR A 116 0.51 -11.91 -1.70
C THR A 116 0.58 -10.67 -2.60
N LYS A 117 -0.51 -10.34 -3.31
CA LYS A 117 -0.59 -9.12 -4.15
C LYS A 117 -0.37 -7.85 -3.33
N VAL A 118 -1.07 -7.71 -2.20
CA VAL A 118 -0.91 -6.55 -1.31
C VAL A 118 0.50 -6.47 -0.75
N LEU A 119 1.10 -7.59 -0.35
CA LEU A 119 2.48 -7.63 0.13
C LEU A 119 3.48 -7.23 -0.95
N LEU A 120 3.32 -7.71 -2.18
CA LEU A 120 4.17 -7.34 -3.32
C LEU A 120 4.04 -5.86 -3.66
N LEU A 121 2.82 -5.33 -3.68
CA LEU A 121 2.58 -3.90 -3.91
C LEU A 121 3.16 -3.05 -2.78
N ALA A 122 2.98 -3.46 -1.52
CA ALA A 122 3.57 -2.79 -0.37
C ALA A 122 5.10 -2.81 -0.42
N TRP A 123 5.71 -3.91 -0.86
CA TRP A 123 7.16 -3.99 -1.06
C TRP A 123 7.65 -3.06 -2.18
N CYS A 124 6.86 -2.87 -3.23
CA CYS A 124 7.14 -1.89 -4.29
C CYS A 124 6.97 -0.43 -3.83
N MET A 125 6.14 -0.19 -2.81
CA MET A 125 5.94 1.14 -2.22
C MET A 125 6.96 1.46 -1.12
N ALA A 126 7.60 0.46 -0.52
CA ALA A 126 8.47 0.65 0.63
C ALA A 126 9.72 1.47 0.26
N PRO A 127 10.06 2.54 1.01
CA PRO A 127 11.23 3.37 0.75
C PRO A 127 12.52 2.70 1.28
N ILE A 128 12.79 1.47 0.83
CA ILE A 128 13.97 0.68 1.17
C ILE A 128 14.90 0.57 -0.05
N GLU A 129 16.21 0.41 0.17
CA GLU A 129 17.18 0.25 -0.93
C GLU A 129 16.86 -0.94 -1.83
N ALA A 130 16.31 -2.02 -1.24
CA ALA A 130 15.77 -3.19 -1.92
C ALA A 130 14.30 -3.03 -2.34
N ASN A 131 13.88 -1.83 -2.77
CA ASN A 131 12.53 -1.61 -3.28
C ASN A 131 12.33 -2.41 -4.59
N GLY A 132 11.20 -3.13 -4.68
CA GLY A 132 10.85 -3.94 -5.85
C GLY A 132 10.87 -3.16 -7.18
N CYS A 133 10.45 -1.89 -7.17
CA CYS A 133 10.52 -0.99 -8.33
C CYS A 133 11.95 -0.69 -8.76
N ASN A 134 12.88 -0.52 -7.80
CA ASN A 134 14.28 -0.22 -8.11
C ASN A 134 14.99 -1.44 -8.71
N ILE A 135 14.68 -2.64 -8.19
CA ILE A 135 15.16 -3.92 -8.73
C ILE A 135 14.62 -4.13 -10.15
N LEU A 136 13.31 -3.91 -10.34
CA LEU A 136 12.68 -4.08 -11.66
C LEU A 136 13.21 -3.05 -12.67
N TYR A 137 13.45 -1.83 -12.22
CA TYR A 137 14.08 -0.79 -13.06
C TYR A 137 15.48 -1.20 -13.51
N LYS A 138 16.34 -1.63 -12.59
CA LYS A 138 17.73 -2.05 -12.87
C LYS A 138 17.83 -3.34 -13.70
N ASN A 139 16.87 -4.25 -13.59
CA ASN A 139 16.96 -5.56 -14.24
C ASN A 139 16.19 -5.64 -15.56
N VAL A 140 15.06 -4.95 -15.66
CA VAL A 140 14.17 -5.01 -16.82
C VAL A 140 14.28 -3.74 -17.65
N PHE A 141 14.00 -2.58 -17.04
CA PHE A 141 13.89 -1.33 -17.80
C PHE A 141 15.24 -0.79 -18.27
N SER A 142 16.30 -0.83 -17.45
CA SER A 142 17.63 -0.36 -17.88
C SER A 142 18.18 -1.21 -19.02
N LYS A 143 17.99 -2.53 -18.97
CA LYS A 143 18.39 -3.46 -20.02
C LYS A 143 17.57 -3.27 -21.30
N LEU A 144 16.26 -3.03 -21.18
CA LEU A 144 15.38 -2.77 -22.31
C LEU A 144 15.68 -1.44 -23.00
N MET A 145 16.00 -0.40 -22.23
CA MET A 145 16.32 0.94 -22.76
C MET A 145 17.76 1.05 -23.30
N GLY A 146 18.53 -0.05 -23.29
CA GLY A 146 19.81 -0.13 -24.00
C GLY A 146 20.88 0.84 -23.52
N LYS A 147 20.74 1.45 -22.34
CA LYS A 147 21.79 2.28 -21.77
C LYS A 147 22.77 1.37 -21.06
N LYS A 148 23.79 0.94 -21.81
CA LYS A 148 25.03 0.40 -21.28
C LYS A 148 25.63 1.50 -20.39
N ASP A 149 25.89 1.16 -19.13
CA ASP A 149 26.65 2.00 -18.21
C ASP A 149 27.96 2.48 -18.84
#